data_AF-A0A2S3WPC0-F1
#
_entry.id   AF-A0A2S3WPC0-F1
#
_cell.length_a   1.000
_cell.length_b   1.000
_cell.length_c   1.000
_cell.angle_alpha   90.00
_cell.angle_beta   90.00
_cell.angle_gamma   90.00
#
_symmetry.space_group_name_H-M   'P 1'
#
loop_
_entity.id
_entity.type
_entity.pdbx_description
1 polymer ?
#
loop_
_entity_poly.entity_id
_entity_poly.type
_entity_poly.pdbx_seq_one_letter_code
_entity_poly.pdbx_strand_id
1 'polypeptide(L)'
;MIENIAIITGGNSSEREVSLQTSEAVSQSLKTLQISHEIFTISDYRELLSLDLAKFTRVFLALHGGFGENGMAQAYLEGLEIPYNGPSPQASAICMDKLLTKHIARGLGINVANYLYSKNGDDVCFEEISERLGTPCIVKPNREGCSFGVSLVSDLKADLQPAINAAAKFHTGILIEEFISGPELSICYLNKSTLPIYTVEFESDFFSYDAKFISTKTNATLTILDRSTHQLVTNYCSAIAEALELDYFRADFIVHNTEPYLIELNTLPGLTSHSLFPKACQQHGIEFDKLVLILNNLDPSQYC
;
A
#
# COMPACT_ATOMS: atom_id res chain seq x y z
N MET A 1 0.59 15.04 28.87
CA MET A 1 -0.41 14.03 29.31
C MET A 1 0.27 12.68 29.31
N ILE A 2 -0.21 11.72 30.11
CA ILE A 2 0.28 10.33 29.99
C ILE A 2 -0.37 9.76 28.72
N GLU A 3 0.44 9.30 27.78
CA GLU A 3 -0.05 8.68 26.55
C GLU A 3 -0.73 7.34 26.84
N ASN A 4 -1.88 7.11 26.21
CA ASN A 4 -2.63 5.86 26.27
C ASN A 4 -3.18 5.53 24.88
N ILE A 5 -2.67 4.48 24.25
CA ILE A 5 -2.89 4.18 22.83
C ILE A 5 -3.83 2.98 22.67
N ALA A 6 -4.88 3.13 21.86
CA ALA A 6 -5.70 2.00 21.40
C ALA A 6 -5.10 1.42 20.12
N ILE A 7 -4.71 0.15 20.11
CA ILE A 7 -4.26 -0.55 18.89
C ILE A 7 -5.45 -1.29 18.29
N ILE A 8 -5.86 -0.92 17.07
CA ILE A 8 -6.96 -1.57 16.34
C ILE A 8 -6.38 -2.57 15.33
N THR A 9 -6.78 -3.83 15.41
CA THR A 9 -6.24 -4.93 14.61
C THR A 9 -7.30 -5.94 14.17
N GLY A 10 -6.98 -6.80 13.21
CA GLY A 10 -7.87 -7.81 12.67
C GLY A 10 -8.49 -7.37 11.35
N GLY A 11 -9.81 -7.11 11.35
CA GLY A 11 -10.59 -6.85 10.15
C GLY A 11 -10.97 -8.10 9.36
N ASN A 12 -11.63 -7.89 8.22
CA ASN A 12 -12.19 -8.93 7.35
C ASN A 12 -11.51 -9.00 5.97
N SER A 13 -10.37 -8.32 5.79
CA SER A 13 -9.58 -8.40 4.56
C SER A 13 -8.82 -9.73 4.49
N SER A 14 -8.27 -10.02 3.30
CA SER A 14 -7.31 -11.11 3.10
C SER A 14 -6.01 -10.93 3.90
N GLU A 15 -5.77 -9.75 4.48
CA GLU A 15 -4.54 -9.36 5.14
C GLU A 15 -4.65 -9.37 6.68
N ARG A 16 -5.73 -9.97 7.21
CA ARG A 16 -5.98 -10.08 8.66
C ARG A 16 -4.78 -10.61 9.45
N GLU A 17 -4.07 -11.60 8.92
CA GLU A 17 -2.91 -12.18 9.62
C GLU A 17 -1.76 -11.17 9.76
N VAL A 18 -1.48 -10.39 8.71
CA VAL A 18 -0.48 -9.31 8.73
C VAL A 18 -0.89 -8.22 9.73
N SER A 19 -2.20 -7.94 9.84
CA SER A 19 -2.75 -7.03 10.84
C SER A 19 -2.50 -7.47 12.28
N LEU A 20 -2.72 -8.75 12.59
CA LEU A 20 -2.48 -9.30 13.93
C LEU A 20 -0.99 -9.25 14.28
N GLN A 21 -0.12 -9.64 13.35
CA GLN A 21 1.34 -9.60 13.54
C GLN A 21 1.86 -8.16 13.71
N THR A 22 1.31 -7.20 12.96
CA THR A 22 1.62 -5.78 13.12
C THR A 22 1.25 -5.28 14.52
N SER A 23 0.06 -5.66 15.02
CA SER A 23 -0.38 -5.31 16.38
C SER A 23 0.52 -5.89 17.46
N GLU A 24 0.99 -7.13 17.30
CA GLU A 24 1.90 -7.77 18.25
C GLU A 24 3.25 -7.04 18.32
N ALA A 25 3.84 -6.74 17.15
CA ALA A 25 5.10 -6.01 17.06
C ALA A 25 5.00 -4.62 17.71
N VAL A 26 3.94 -3.86 17.39
CA VAL A 26 3.71 -2.52 17.95
C VAL A 26 3.43 -2.59 19.45
N SER A 27 2.63 -3.54 19.94
CA SER A 27 2.39 -3.73 21.38
C SER A 27 3.70 -4.01 22.11
N GLN A 28 4.56 -4.88 21.56
CA GLN A 28 5.84 -5.19 22.18
C GLN A 28 6.74 -3.95 22.28
N SER A 29 6.77 -3.12 21.24
CA SER A 29 7.49 -1.85 21.25
C SER A 29 6.95 -0.88 22.30
N LEU A 30 5.62 -0.69 22.36
CA LEU A 30 4.99 0.20 23.36
C LEU A 30 5.24 -0.28 24.80
N LYS A 31 5.33 -1.59 25.05
CA LYS A 31 5.76 -2.15 26.35
C LYS A 31 7.20 -1.73 26.68
N THR A 32 8.12 -1.87 25.73
CA THR A 32 9.53 -1.45 25.90
C THR A 32 9.64 0.04 26.20
N LEU A 33 8.85 0.85 25.50
CA LEU A 33 8.77 2.31 25.66
C LEU A 33 7.99 2.76 26.90
N GLN A 34 7.40 1.82 27.66
CA GLN A 34 6.57 2.10 28.85
C GLN A 34 5.35 3.00 28.55
N ILE A 35 4.77 2.88 27.35
CA ILE A 35 3.56 3.60 26.94
C ILE A 35 2.33 2.70 27.18
N SER A 36 1.33 3.24 27.88
CA SER A 36 0.08 2.53 28.14
C SER A 36 -0.67 2.27 26.84
N HIS A 37 -1.21 1.07 26.68
CA HIS A 37 -1.99 0.71 25.50
C HIS A 37 -2.95 -0.45 25.76
N GLU A 38 -3.96 -0.56 24.91
CA GLU A 38 -4.94 -1.66 24.87
C GLU A 38 -5.11 -2.12 23.42
N ILE A 39 -5.25 -3.43 23.20
CA ILE A 39 -5.44 -4.01 21.86
C ILE A 39 -6.92 -4.35 21.67
N PHE A 40 -7.49 -3.90 20.56
CA PHE A 40 -8.83 -4.24 20.11
C PHE A 40 -8.75 -5.06 18.82
N THR A 41 -8.95 -6.36 18.96
CA THR A 41 -9.06 -7.26 17.81
C THR A 41 -10.51 -7.28 17.33
N ILE A 42 -10.76 -6.67 16.17
CA ILE A 42 -12.09 -6.55 15.58
C ILE A 42 -12.23 -7.47 14.36
N SER A 43 -13.46 -7.85 14.04
CA SER A 43 -13.80 -8.66 12.87
C SER A 43 -14.19 -7.81 11.67
N ASP A 44 -14.87 -6.69 11.89
CA ASP A 44 -15.40 -5.84 10.82
C ASP A 44 -15.52 -4.36 11.24
N TYR A 45 -16.00 -3.53 10.31
CA TYR A 45 -16.20 -2.10 10.56
C TYR A 45 -17.26 -1.80 11.62
N ARG A 46 -18.29 -2.65 11.79
CA ARG A 46 -19.35 -2.41 12.79
C ARG A 46 -18.81 -2.58 14.20
N GLU A 47 -17.92 -3.55 14.41
CA GLU A 47 -17.24 -3.71 15.69
C GLU A 47 -16.38 -2.48 16.02
N LEU A 48 -15.68 -1.88 15.04
CA LEU A 48 -14.94 -0.62 15.23
C LEU A 48 -15.85 0.50 15.74
N LEU A 49 -17.03 0.67 15.12
CA LEU A 49 -18.01 1.70 15.51
C LEU A 49 -18.58 1.49 16.93
N SER A 50 -18.45 0.30 17.50
CA SER A 50 -18.96 -0.04 18.83
C SER A 50 -17.94 0.18 19.96
N LEU A 51 -16.67 0.46 19.63
CA LEU A 51 -15.62 0.66 20.61
C LEU A 51 -15.76 2.01 21.32
N ASP A 52 -15.64 2.00 22.65
CA ASP A 52 -15.47 3.23 23.43
C ASP A 52 -13.98 3.65 23.41
N LEU A 53 -13.68 4.59 22.52
CA LEU A 53 -12.33 5.10 22.31
C LEU A 53 -12.03 6.40 23.08
N ALA A 54 -13.01 6.97 23.79
CA ALA A 54 -12.91 8.31 24.40
C ALA A 54 -11.82 8.40 25.50
N LYS A 55 -11.43 7.26 26.09
CA LYS A 55 -10.38 7.18 27.12
C LYS A 55 -8.95 7.13 26.56
N PHE A 56 -8.76 7.02 25.25
CA PHE A 56 -7.44 6.92 24.63
C PHE A 56 -7.00 8.29 24.09
N THR A 57 -5.70 8.57 24.19
CA THR A 57 -5.12 9.81 23.63
C THR A 57 -4.87 9.68 22.14
N ARG A 58 -4.83 8.44 21.63
CA ARG A 58 -4.50 8.12 20.24
C ARG A 58 -4.97 6.73 19.86
N VAL A 59 -5.14 6.52 18.57
CA VAL A 59 -5.38 5.19 17.98
C VAL A 59 -4.24 4.81 17.05
N PHE A 60 -3.69 3.62 17.24
CA PHE A 60 -2.82 2.98 16.28
C PHE A 60 -3.61 2.00 15.41
N LEU A 61 -3.84 2.35 14.14
CA LEU A 61 -4.38 1.50 13.11
C LEU A 61 -3.32 0.47 12.68
N ALA A 62 -3.43 -0.74 13.22
CA ALA A 62 -2.69 -1.93 12.77
C ALA A 62 -3.49 -2.75 11.75
N LEU A 63 -4.50 -2.17 11.10
CA LEU A 63 -5.31 -2.79 10.05
C LEU A 63 -4.57 -2.85 8.71
N HIS A 64 -4.89 -3.83 7.87
CA HIS A 64 -4.36 -3.98 6.51
C HIS A 64 -5.52 -4.29 5.56
N GLY A 65 -5.60 -3.60 4.42
CA GLY A 65 -6.69 -3.71 3.47
C GLY A 65 -8.06 -3.23 3.97
N GLY A 66 -9.03 -3.24 3.05
CA GLY A 66 -10.44 -2.97 3.36
C GLY A 66 -10.69 -1.64 4.06
N PHE A 67 -11.53 -1.66 5.10
CA PHE A 67 -11.95 -0.45 5.83
C PHE A 67 -10.82 0.23 6.61
N GLY A 68 -9.68 -0.45 6.80
CA GLY A 68 -8.50 0.12 7.44
C GLY A 68 -7.70 1.04 6.52
N GLU A 69 -7.74 0.82 5.20
CA GLU A 69 -6.94 1.57 4.22
C GLU A 69 -7.77 2.41 3.25
N ASN A 70 -9.08 2.18 3.16
CA ASN A 70 -9.96 2.90 2.23
C ASN A 70 -10.53 4.22 2.78
N GLY A 71 -10.09 4.67 3.97
CA GLY A 71 -10.52 5.92 4.61
C GLY A 71 -11.68 5.78 5.60
N MET A 72 -12.34 4.62 5.70
CA MET A 72 -13.51 4.46 6.59
C MET A 72 -13.15 4.49 8.08
N ALA A 73 -12.07 3.81 8.49
CA ALA A 73 -11.59 3.86 9.87
C ALA A 73 -11.08 5.26 10.23
N GLN A 74 -10.34 5.88 9.32
CA GLN A 74 -9.82 7.25 9.44
C GLN A 74 -10.97 8.24 9.65
N ALA A 75 -12.02 8.18 8.83
CA ALA A 75 -13.14 9.12 8.92
C ALA A 75 -13.90 8.98 10.25
N TYR A 76 -14.01 7.76 10.77
CA TYR A 76 -14.58 7.53 12.09
C TYR A 76 -13.74 8.18 13.19
N LEU A 77 -12.42 8.01 13.16
CA LEU A 77 -11.50 8.57 14.15
C LEU A 77 -11.42 10.10 14.08
N GLU A 78 -11.43 10.69 12.87
CA GLU A 78 -11.53 12.15 12.70
C GLU A 78 -12.84 12.69 13.28
N GLY A 79 -13.96 12.00 13.06
CA GLY A 79 -15.25 12.38 13.63
C GLY A 79 -15.31 12.31 15.17
N LEU A 80 -14.43 11.51 15.79
CA LEU A 80 -14.24 11.47 17.24
C LEU A 80 -13.16 12.44 17.74
N GLU A 81 -12.49 13.16 16.84
CA GLU A 81 -11.34 14.03 17.14
C GLU A 81 -10.19 13.27 17.84
N ILE A 82 -10.01 11.97 17.54
CA ILE A 82 -8.94 11.15 18.11
C ILE A 82 -7.77 11.06 17.13
N PRO A 83 -6.56 11.52 17.49
CA PRO A 83 -5.39 11.39 16.63
C PRO A 83 -5.07 9.91 16.32
N TYR A 84 -4.61 9.63 15.11
CA TYR A 84 -4.26 8.27 14.68
C TYR A 84 -3.05 8.26 13.74
N ASN A 85 -2.45 7.08 13.50
CA ASN A 85 -1.37 6.94 12.52
C ASN A 85 -1.92 6.72 11.11
N GLY A 86 -1.27 7.34 10.13
CA GLY A 86 -1.63 7.22 8.72
C GLY A 86 -2.28 8.51 8.22
N PRO A 87 -2.73 8.51 6.96
CA PRO A 87 -3.13 9.74 6.33
C PRO A 87 -4.60 10.06 6.59
N SER A 88 -5.05 11.20 6.05
CA SER A 88 -6.46 11.60 6.08
C SER A 88 -7.37 10.57 5.38
N PRO A 89 -8.69 10.56 5.68
CA PRO A 89 -9.64 9.67 5.02
C PRO A 89 -9.62 9.80 3.50
N GLN A 90 -9.47 11.03 2.99
CA GLN A 90 -9.41 11.31 1.56
C GLN A 90 -8.15 10.69 0.95
N ALA A 91 -6.99 10.90 1.56
CA ALA A 91 -5.73 10.38 1.06
C ALA A 91 -5.70 8.85 1.10
N SER A 92 -6.20 8.23 2.18
CA SER A 92 -6.43 6.78 2.26
C SER A 92 -7.32 6.26 1.12
N ALA A 93 -8.49 6.87 0.91
CA ALA A 93 -9.41 6.47 -0.15
C ALA A 93 -8.80 6.59 -1.56
N ILE A 94 -8.01 7.64 -1.81
CA ILE A 94 -7.30 7.84 -3.08
C ILE A 94 -6.21 6.78 -3.27
N CYS A 95 -5.37 6.55 -2.28
CA CYS A 95 -4.24 5.61 -2.37
C CYS A 95 -4.71 4.16 -2.55
N MET A 96 -5.82 3.79 -1.91
CA MET A 96 -6.43 2.46 -2.09
C MET A 96 -7.04 2.26 -3.48
N ASP A 97 -7.44 3.34 -4.16
CA ASP A 97 -8.02 3.30 -5.50
C ASP A 97 -6.95 3.53 -6.58
N LYS A 98 -6.58 2.44 -7.27
CA LYS A 98 -5.51 2.46 -8.28
C LYS A 98 -5.82 3.43 -9.43
N LEU A 99 -7.07 3.54 -9.86
CA LEU A 99 -7.49 4.50 -10.89
C LEU A 99 -7.30 5.95 -10.41
N LEU A 100 -7.76 6.28 -9.20
CA LEU A 100 -7.61 7.63 -8.65
C LEU A 100 -6.14 7.97 -8.40
N THR A 101 -5.37 7.04 -7.83
CA THR A 101 -3.92 7.18 -7.65
C THR A 101 -3.24 7.48 -8.99
N LYS A 102 -3.60 6.78 -10.07
CA LYS A 102 -3.03 7.03 -11.39
C LYS A 102 -3.45 8.36 -12.00
N HIS A 103 -4.68 8.83 -11.78
CA HIS A 103 -5.10 10.17 -12.19
C HIS A 103 -4.27 11.26 -11.51
N ILE A 104 -4.08 11.16 -10.19
CA ILE A 104 -3.25 12.09 -9.43
C ILE A 104 -1.80 12.01 -9.92
N ALA A 105 -1.23 10.81 -10.04
CA ALA A 105 0.14 10.62 -10.51
C ALA A 105 0.37 11.26 -11.89
N ARG A 106 -0.52 11.01 -12.87
CA ARG A 106 -0.42 11.66 -14.19
C ARG A 106 -0.51 13.18 -14.11
N GLY A 107 -1.41 13.71 -13.29
CA GLY A 107 -1.54 15.15 -13.06
C GLY A 107 -0.26 15.79 -12.48
N LEU A 108 0.51 15.02 -11.73
CA LEU A 108 1.82 15.41 -11.18
C LEU A 108 3.00 15.15 -12.14
N GLY A 109 2.74 14.65 -13.35
CA GLY A 109 3.79 14.29 -14.32
C GLY A 109 4.53 13.00 -13.97
N ILE A 110 3.95 12.14 -13.14
CA ILE A 110 4.52 10.84 -12.75
C ILE A 110 4.10 9.79 -13.77
N ASN A 111 5.08 9.03 -14.27
CA ASN A 111 4.82 7.95 -15.21
C ASN A 111 3.97 6.86 -14.53
N VAL A 112 2.94 6.41 -15.24
CA VAL A 112 2.12 5.24 -14.91
C VAL A 112 1.85 4.50 -16.21
N ALA A 113 1.64 3.19 -16.13
CA ALA A 113 1.20 2.40 -17.27
C ALA A 113 -0.02 3.03 -17.97
N ASN A 114 -0.11 2.95 -19.29
CA ASN A 114 -1.36 3.14 -20.01
C ASN A 114 -2.41 2.17 -19.47
N TYR A 115 -3.66 2.64 -19.38
CA TYR A 115 -4.72 1.83 -18.80
C TYR A 115 -6.09 2.11 -19.40
N LEU A 116 -6.95 1.10 -19.28
CA LEU A 116 -8.39 1.15 -19.45
C LEU A 116 -9.04 0.80 -18.11
N TYR A 117 -10.21 1.37 -17.86
CA TYR A 117 -11.00 1.08 -16.67
C TYR A 117 -12.39 0.62 -17.09
N SER A 118 -12.86 -0.43 -16.44
CA SER A 118 -14.22 -0.92 -16.54
C SER A 118 -14.81 -1.11 -15.16
N LYS A 119 -16.06 -0.70 -14.95
CA LYS A 119 -16.72 -0.87 -13.64
C LYS A 119 -17.04 -2.35 -13.36
N ASN A 120 -17.50 -3.09 -14.37
CA ASN A 120 -18.03 -4.45 -14.21
C ASN A 120 -17.40 -5.49 -15.16
N GLY A 121 -16.60 -5.07 -16.14
CA GLY A 121 -16.04 -5.90 -17.19
C GLY A 121 -16.86 -5.94 -18.49
N ASP A 122 -18.14 -5.56 -18.45
CA ASP A 122 -19.08 -5.74 -19.56
C ASP A 122 -18.79 -4.85 -20.79
N ASP A 123 -18.12 -3.71 -20.57
CA ASP A 123 -17.75 -2.72 -21.58
C ASP A 123 -16.31 -2.87 -22.08
N VAL A 124 -15.59 -3.92 -21.65
CA VAL A 124 -14.21 -4.15 -22.09
C VAL A 124 -14.20 -4.62 -23.55
N CYS A 125 -13.55 -3.84 -24.41
CA CYS A 125 -13.44 -4.10 -25.84
C CYS A 125 -12.05 -4.64 -26.21
N PHE A 126 -12.02 -5.77 -26.93
CA PHE A 126 -10.78 -6.41 -27.41
C PHE A 126 -9.96 -5.46 -28.29
N GLU A 127 -10.63 -4.81 -29.24
CA GLU A 127 -10.00 -3.91 -30.20
C GLU A 127 -9.37 -2.71 -29.50
N GLU A 128 -10.06 -2.14 -28.51
CA GLU A 128 -9.53 -1.03 -27.71
C GLU A 128 -8.28 -1.43 -26.92
N ILE A 129 -8.26 -2.62 -26.31
CA ILE A 129 -7.06 -3.12 -25.62
C ILE A 129 -5.93 -3.30 -26.61
N SER A 130 -6.18 -3.95 -27.76
CA SER A 130 -5.15 -4.20 -28.76
C SER A 130 -4.55 -2.91 -29.33
N GLU A 131 -5.35 -1.86 -29.50
CA GLU A 131 -4.91 -0.59 -30.05
C GLU A 131 -4.18 0.28 -29.02
N ARG A 132 -4.65 0.30 -27.76
CA ARG A 132 -4.17 1.25 -26.74
C ARG A 132 -3.12 0.66 -25.79
N LEU A 133 -3.19 -0.63 -25.50
CA LEU A 133 -2.34 -1.29 -24.50
C LEU A 133 -1.46 -2.40 -25.11
N GLY A 134 -1.95 -3.06 -26.16
CA GLY A 134 -1.27 -4.20 -26.77
C GLY A 134 -1.25 -5.44 -25.87
N THR A 135 -0.33 -6.35 -26.18
CA THR A 135 -0.09 -7.58 -25.41
C THR A 135 1.40 -7.80 -25.17
N PRO A 136 1.80 -8.37 -24.01
CA PRO A 136 0.91 -8.72 -22.90
C PRO A 136 0.33 -7.49 -22.18
N CYS A 137 -0.77 -7.68 -21.45
CA CYS A 137 -1.37 -6.65 -20.59
C CYS A 137 -1.74 -7.24 -19.21
N ILE A 138 -1.95 -6.38 -18.23
CA ILE A 138 -2.28 -6.76 -16.85
C ILE A 138 -3.74 -6.41 -16.56
N VAL A 139 -4.54 -7.36 -16.10
CA VAL A 139 -5.90 -7.12 -15.60
C VAL A 139 -5.90 -7.27 -14.09
N LYS A 140 -6.46 -6.31 -13.35
CA LYS A 140 -6.50 -6.34 -11.88
C LYS A 140 -7.70 -5.62 -11.27
N PRO A 141 -8.15 -5.99 -10.06
CA PRO A 141 -9.12 -5.22 -9.31
C PRO A 141 -8.58 -3.83 -8.95
N ASN A 142 -9.46 -2.83 -8.92
CA ASN A 142 -9.08 -1.44 -8.75
C ASN A 142 -8.78 -1.06 -7.28
N ARG A 143 -9.44 -1.68 -6.30
CA ARG A 143 -9.33 -1.32 -4.87
C ARG A 143 -8.99 -2.49 -3.95
N GLU A 144 -8.15 -3.40 -4.42
CA GLU A 144 -7.67 -4.54 -3.61
C GLU A 144 -6.16 -4.48 -3.41
N GLY A 145 -5.70 -4.99 -2.28
CA GLY A 145 -4.29 -5.13 -1.92
C GLY A 145 -3.65 -6.44 -2.43
N CYS A 146 -2.37 -6.61 -2.11
CA CYS A 146 -1.62 -7.88 -2.20
C CYS A 146 -1.70 -8.68 -3.53
N SER A 147 -1.80 -7.99 -4.68
CA SER A 147 -1.86 -8.63 -6.02
C SER A 147 -3.00 -9.66 -6.20
N PHE A 148 -4.01 -9.66 -5.33
CA PHE A 148 -5.16 -10.54 -5.48
C PHE A 148 -5.95 -10.15 -6.74
N GLY A 149 -6.33 -11.14 -7.55
CA GLY A 149 -7.07 -10.91 -8.80
C GLY A 149 -6.27 -10.26 -9.93
N VAL A 150 -4.94 -10.12 -9.79
CA VAL A 150 -4.06 -9.67 -10.88
C VAL A 150 -3.81 -10.83 -11.85
N SER A 151 -3.94 -10.58 -13.15
CA SER A 151 -3.75 -11.56 -14.22
C SER A 151 -2.92 -10.98 -15.36
N LEU A 152 -1.93 -11.74 -15.84
CA LEU A 152 -1.21 -11.44 -17.07
C LEU A 152 -1.97 -12.04 -18.26
N VAL A 153 -2.35 -11.20 -19.21
CA VAL A 153 -3.06 -11.57 -20.43
C VAL A 153 -2.06 -11.50 -21.58
N SER A 154 -1.61 -12.66 -22.06
CA SER A 154 -0.64 -12.76 -23.16
C SER A 154 -1.32 -12.97 -24.50
N ASP A 155 -2.45 -13.70 -24.51
CA ASP A 155 -3.36 -13.80 -25.64
C ASP A 155 -4.73 -13.27 -25.23
N LEU A 156 -5.13 -12.14 -25.82
CA LEU A 156 -6.41 -11.50 -25.53
C LEU A 156 -7.63 -12.40 -25.80
N LYS A 157 -7.55 -13.33 -26.77
CA LYS A 157 -8.69 -14.21 -27.09
C LYS A 157 -8.87 -15.30 -26.05
N ALA A 158 -7.76 -15.84 -25.54
CA ALA A 158 -7.78 -16.94 -24.60
C ALA A 158 -7.89 -16.48 -23.14
N ASP A 159 -7.17 -15.40 -22.78
CA ASP A 159 -6.88 -15.10 -21.38
C ASP A 159 -7.71 -13.93 -20.83
N LEU A 160 -8.24 -13.04 -21.67
CA LEU A 160 -8.88 -11.79 -21.23
C LEU A 160 -10.15 -12.02 -20.41
N GLN A 161 -11.11 -12.80 -20.92
CA GLN A 161 -12.37 -13.02 -20.22
C GLN A 161 -12.17 -13.75 -18.87
N PRO A 162 -11.33 -14.81 -18.78
CA PRO A 162 -10.94 -15.38 -17.48
C PRO A 162 -10.35 -14.36 -16.52
N ALA A 163 -9.46 -13.49 -16.99
CA ALA A 163 -8.82 -12.44 -16.18
C ALA A 163 -9.84 -11.40 -15.67
N ILE A 164 -10.75 -10.93 -16.53
CA ILE A 164 -11.86 -10.04 -16.16
C ILE A 164 -12.73 -10.70 -15.09
N ASN A 165 -13.12 -11.96 -15.30
CA ASN A 165 -13.95 -12.70 -14.34
C ASN A 165 -13.25 -12.88 -12.99
N ALA A 166 -11.93 -13.04 -12.97
CA ALA A 166 -11.14 -13.12 -11.75
C ALA A 166 -11.13 -11.79 -10.99
N ALA A 167 -10.88 -10.67 -11.68
CA ALA A 167 -10.89 -9.34 -11.08
C ALA A 167 -12.30 -8.88 -10.64
N ALA A 168 -13.35 -9.26 -11.39
CA ALA A 168 -14.74 -8.89 -11.09
C ALA A 168 -15.26 -9.43 -9.75
N LYS A 169 -14.69 -10.53 -9.24
CA LYS A 169 -15.06 -11.15 -7.95
C LYS A 169 -14.92 -10.21 -6.75
N PHE A 170 -14.08 -9.19 -6.87
CA PHE A 170 -13.81 -8.23 -5.80
C PHE A 170 -14.80 -7.06 -5.79
N HIS A 171 -15.57 -6.86 -6.86
CA HIS A 171 -16.58 -5.78 -6.96
C HIS A 171 -16.03 -4.36 -6.73
N THR A 172 -14.74 -4.12 -7.06
CA THR A 172 -14.07 -2.82 -6.87
C THR A 172 -13.84 -2.05 -8.16
N GLY A 173 -14.24 -2.59 -9.31
CA GLY A 173 -13.84 -2.13 -10.64
C GLY A 173 -12.61 -2.86 -11.15
N ILE A 174 -12.39 -2.81 -12.46
CA ILE A 174 -11.36 -3.57 -13.17
C ILE A 174 -10.47 -2.58 -13.92
N LEU A 175 -9.17 -2.69 -13.69
CA LEU A 175 -8.14 -1.92 -14.36
C LEU A 175 -7.35 -2.84 -15.29
N ILE A 176 -7.20 -2.43 -16.54
CA ILE A 176 -6.44 -3.15 -17.56
C ILE A 176 -5.28 -2.24 -17.95
N GLU A 177 -4.04 -2.70 -17.74
CA GLU A 177 -2.83 -1.90 -17.92
C GLU A 177 -1.96 -2.51 -19.01
N GLU A 178 -1.24 -1.68 -19.77
CA GLU A 178 -0.14 -2.17 -20.59
C GLU A 178 0.89 -2.88 -19.70
N PHE A 179 1.54 -3.91 -20.23
CA PHE A 179 2.60 -4.59 -19.50
C PHE A 179 3.90 -3.78 -19.59
N ILE A 180 4.37 -3.30 -18.45
CA ILE A 180 5.70 -2.69 -18.32
C ILE A 180 6.68 -3.75 -17.81
N SER A 181 7.71 -4.03 -18.59
CA SER A 181 8.76 -4.99 -18.20
C SER A 181 9.88 -4.29 -17.43
N GLY A 182 10.33 -4.89 -16.34
CA GLY A 182 11.44 -4.36 -15.54
C GLY A 182 11.43 -4.87 -14.11
N PRO A 183 12.47 -4.55 -13.31
CA PRO A 183 12.46 -4.83 -11.88
C PRO A 183 11.33 -4.05 -11.18
N GLU A 184 10.61 -4.74 -10.28
CA GLU A 184 9.70 -4.10 -9.34
C GLU A 184 10.51 -3.53 -8.16
N LEU A 185 10.37 -2.24 -7.91
CA LEU A 185 10.98 -1.54 -6.79
C LEU A 185 9.93 -1.25 -5.73
N SER A 186 10.33 -1.36 -4.47
CA SER A 186 9.55 -0.89 -3.34
C SER A 186 10.31 0.22 -2.61
N ILE A 187 9.68 1.38 -2.54
CA ILE A 187 10.27 2.62 -2.04
C ILE A 187 9.46 3.07 -0.83
N CYS A 188 10.09 3.07 0.33
CA CYS A 188 9.48 3.60 1.54
C CYS A 188 9.76 5.10 1.63
N TYR A 189 8.76 5.89 1.99
CA TYR A 189 8.88 7.31 2.25
C TYR A 189 8.48 7.57 3.70
N LEU A 190 9.27 8.39 4.40
CA LEU A 190 9.03 8.77 5.79
C LEU A 190 9.62 10.16 6.03
N ASN A 191 8.85 11.07 6.64
CA ASN A 191 9.31 12.39 7.07
C ASN A 191 10.11 13.14 5.98
N LYS A 192 9.51 13.32 4.82
CA LYS A 192 10.09 14.07 3.67
C LYS A 192 11.31 13.43 3.01
N SER A 193 11.56 12.16 3.28
CA SER A 193 12.71 11.44 2.72
C SER A 193 12.31 10.08 2.17
N THR A 194 12.84 9.73 0.99
CA THR A 194 12.85 8.35 0.54
C THR A 194 13.91 7.56 1.31
N LEU A 195 13.53 6.37 1.77
CA LEU A 195 14.39 5.43 2.47
C LEU A 195 15.11 4.50 1.48
N PRO A 196 16.07 3.66 1.94
CA PRO A 196 16.76 2.70 1.08
C PRO A 196 15.80 1.83 0.26
N ILE A 197 16.09 1.72 -1.04
CA ILE A 197 15.19 1.11 -2.05
C ILE A 197 15.44 -0.39 -2.14
N TYR A 198 14.36 -1.16 -2.24
CA TYR A 198 14.43 -2.61 -2.44
C TYR A 198 13.91 -2.98 -3.82
N THR A 199 14.61 -3.88 -4.52
CA THR A 199 14.02 -4.63 -5.63
C THR A 199 13.29 -5.82 -5.04
N VAL A 200 12.06 -6.02 -5.51
CA VAL A 200 11.20 -7.13 -5.12
C VAL A 200 11.25 -8.17 -6.24
N GLU A 201 11.78 -9.34 -5.91
CA GLU A 201 11.88 -10.48 -6.81
C GLU A 201 10.88 -11.55 -6.38
N PHE A 202 10.09 -12.01 -7.35
CA PHE A 202 9.22 -13.16 -7.17
C PHE A 202 9.98 -14.39 -7.68
N GLU A 203 10.07 -15.45 -6.87
CA GLU A 203 10.76 -16.71 -7.27
C GLU A 203 10.12 -17.38 -8.50
N SER A 204 8.95 -16.89 -8.91
CA SER A 204 8.22 -17.35 -10.08
C SER A 204 8.30 -16.35 -11.23
N ASP A 205 8.66 -16.87 -12.40
CA ASP A 205 8.40 -16.21 -13.65
C ASP A 205 6.91 -15.83 -13.71
N PHE A 206 6.62 -14.57 -14.04
CA PHE A 206 5.27 -14.06 -14.32
C PHE A 206 4.47 -14.96 -15.29
N PHE A 207 5.17 -15.84 -16.03
CA PHE A 207 4.68 -16.79 -17.03
C PHE A 207 3.94 -18.02 -16.48
N SER A 208 3.77 -18.18 -15.17
CA SER A 208 2.89 -19.23 -14.65
C SER A 208 1.84 -18.66 -13.70
N TYR A 209 0.59 -18.71 -14.17
CA TYR A 209 -0.65 -18.31 -13.51
C TYR A 209 -0.74 -18.72 -12.03
N ASP A 210 -0.09 -19.81 -11.63
CA ASP A 210 -0.12 -20.36 -10.27
C ASP A 210 1.01 -19.83 -9.35
N ALA A 211 2.09 -19.31 -9.88
CA ALA A 211 3.34 -19.26 -9.12
C ALA A 211 3.60 -17.95 -8.36
N LYS A 212 2.93 -16.84 -8.71
CA LYS A 212 2.84 -15.65 -7.81
C LYS A 212 1.96 -15.96 -6.59
N PHE A 213 1.10 -16.98 -6.66
CA PHE A 213 0.13 -17.33 -5.63
C PHE A 213 0.54 -18.54 -4.77
N ILE A 214 1.51 -19.35 -5.21
CA ILE A 214 2.06 -20.50 -4.46
C ILE A 214 3.49 -20.26 -3.95
N SER A 215 4.24 -19.30 -4.51
CA SER A 215 5.54 -18.92 -3.95
C SER A 215 5.34 -18.16 -2.63
N THR A 216 5.69 -18.81 -1.53
CA THR A 216 5.69 -18.23 -0.18
C THR A 216 6.91 -17.36 0.09
N LYS A 217 7.74 -17.08 -0.94
CA LYS A 217 9.00 -16.35 -0.80
C LYS A 217 9.12 -15.23 -1.83
N THR A 218 8.69 -14.06 -1.41
CA THR A 218 9.13 -12.81 -2.01
C THR A 218 10.51 -12.48 -1.47
N ASN A 219 11.51 -12.41 -2.34
CA ASN A 219 12.84 -11.97 -1.97
C ASN A 219 12.92 -10.45 -2.20
N ALA A 220 13.50 -9.74 -1.26
CA ALA A 220 13.70 -8.30 -1.38
C ALA A 220 15.16 -7.98 -1.12
N THR A 221 15.79 -7.34 -2.10
CA THR A 221 17.22 -7.07 -2.10
C THR A 221 17.46 -5.58 -2.17
N LEU A 222 18.33 -5.06 -1.31
CA LEU A 222 18.72 -3.65 -1.33
C LEU A 222 19.30 -3.32 -2.72
N THR A 223 18.79 -2.25 -3.33
CA THR A 223 19.11 -1.88 -4.70
C THR A 223 19.67 -0.47 -4.76
N ILE A 224 20.75 -0.31 -5.52
CA ILE A 224 21.33 0.98 -5.85
C ILE A 224 20.94 1.31 -7.27
N LEU A 225 20.11 2.34 -7.43
CA LEU A 225 19.73 2.86 -8.74
C LEU A 225 20.80 3.80 -9.28
N ASP A 226 20.82 3.99 -10.60
CA ASP A 226 21.57 5.10 -11.19
C ASP A 226 21.03 6.45 -10.67
N ARG A 227 21.88 7.48 -10.72
CA ARG A 227 21.57 8.79 -10.12
C ARG A 227 20.32 9.42 -10.71
N SER A 228 20.08 9.27 -12.02
CA SER A 228 18.90 9.82 -12.70
C SER A 228 17.63 9.14 -12.22
N THR A 229 17.58 7.81 -12.26
CA THR A 229 16.40 7.05 -11.80
C THR A 229 16.13 7.30 -10.32
N HIS A 230 17.18 7.30 -9.47
CA HIS A 230 17.04 7.60 -8.04
C HIS A 230 16.44 8.99 -7.81
N GLN A 231 16.95 10.02 -8.50
CA GLN A 231 16.42 11.37 -8.36
C GLN A 231 14.96 11.45 -8.80
N LEU A 232 14.61 10.75 -9.88
CA LEU A 232 13.26 10.75 -10.42
C LEU A 232 12.26 10.10 -9.45
N VAL A 233 12.58 8.93 -8.88
CA VAL A 233 11.71 8.30 -7.88
C VAL A 233 11.60 9.13 -6.59
N THR A 234 12.69 9.76 -6.14
CA THR A 234 12.63 10.68 -4.98
C THR A 234 11.72 11.87 -5.26
N ASN A 235 11.79 12.46 -6.45
CA ASN A 235 10.92 13.56 -6.85
C ASN A 235 9.46 13.11 -6.94
N TYR A 236 9.18 11.94 -7.52
CA TYR A 236 7.84 11.38 -7.61
C TYR A 236 7.23 11.13 -6.22
N CYS A 237 7.96 10.48 -5.32
CA CYS A 237 7.50 10.27 -3.95
C CYS A 237 7.25 11.60 -3.21
N SER A 238 8.13 12.59 -3.38
CA SER A 238 7.96 13.90 -2.74
C SER A 238 6.72 14.64 -3.27
N ALA A 239 6.48 14.61 -4.58
CA ALA A 239 5.31 15.24 -5.20
C ALA A 239 4.00 14.57 -4.75
N ILE A 240 3.98 13.24 -4.63
CA ILE A 240 2.83 12.49 -4.09
C ILE A 240 2.59 12.86 -2.63
N ALA A 241 3.65 12.88 -1.83
CA ALA A 241 3.57 13.22 -0.41
C ALA A 241 3.00 14.62 -0.19
N GLU A 242 3.43 15.60 -0.99
CA GLU A 242 2.93 16.97 -0.93
C GLU A 242 1.46 17.07 -1.39
N ALA A 243 1.12 16.43 -2.52
CA ALA A 243 -0.22 16.51 -3.08
C ALA A 243 -1.31 15.82 -2.25
N LEU A 244 -0.94 14.77 -1.52
CA LEU A 244 -1.85 13.96 -0.70
C LEU A 244 -1.61 14.11 0.81
N GLU A 245 -0.73 15.03 1.22
CA GLU A 245 -0.38 15.31 2.62
C GLU A 245 0.04 14.03 3.38
N LEU A 246 0.91 13.21 2.76
CA LEU A 246 1.38 11.94 3.34
C LEU A 246 2.71 12.11 4.06
N ASP A 247 2.75 11.78 5.35
CA ASP A 247 3.99 11.73 6.13
C ASP A 247 4.81 10.46 5.87
N TYR A 248 4.11 9.36 5.56
CA TYR A 248 4.71 8.09 5.24
C TYR A 248 3.84 7.25 4.31
N PHE A 249 4.50 6.41 3.51
CA PHE A 249 3.87 5.38 2.67
C PHE A 249 4.94 4.47 2.08
N ARG A 250 4.51 3.37 1.46
CA ARG A 250 5.32 2.58 0.54
C ARG A 250 4.77 2.72 -0.87
N ALA A 251 5.60 3.14 -1.81
CA ALA A 251 5.28 3.21 -3.22
C ALA A 251 5.98 2.09 -3.97
N ASP A 252 5.22 1.37 -4.79
CA ASP A 252 5.74 0.29 -5.61
C ASP A 252 5.81 0.77 -7.07
N PHE A 253 6.97 0.59 -7.71
CA PHE A 253 7.28 1.06 -9.07
C PHE A 253 7.81 -0.08 -9.93
N ILE A 254 7.62 -0.02 -11.25
CA ILE A 254 8.41 -0.81 -12.22
C ILE A 254 9.40 0.12 -12.90
N VAL A 255 10.66 -0.27 -13.04
CA VAL A 255 11.63 0.51 -13.83
C VAL A 255 11.85 -0.11 -15.20
N HIS A 256 11.43 0.58 -16.26
CA HIS A 256 11.67 0.17 -17.64
C HIS A 256 12.66 1.12 -18.31
N ASN A 257 13.82 0.61 -18.74
CA ASN A 257 14.87 1.41 -19.38
C ASN A 257 15.22 2.70 -18.61
N THR A 258 15.40 2.62 -17.28
CA THR A 258 15.66 3.75 -16.35
C THR A 258 14.47 4.67 -16.04
N GLU A 259 13.30 4.43 -16.65
CA GLU A 259 12.08 5.18 -16.35
C GLU A 259 11.24 4.44 -15.30
N PRO A 260 10.96 5.04 -14.13
CA PRO A 260 10.10 4.45 -13.11
C PRO A 260 8.63 4.72 -13.39
N TYR A 261 7.79 3.68 -13.31
CA TYR A 261 6.33 3.73 -13.50
C TYR A 261 5.64 3.34 -12.20
N LEU A 262 4.79 4.22 -11.65
CA LEU A 262 4.08 3.96 -10.39
C LEU A 262 3.02 2.86 -10.60
N ILE A 263 3.09 1.83 -9.77
CA ILE A 263 2.11 0.74 -9.70
C ILE A 263 0.98 1.15 -8.75
N GLU A 264 1.31 1.36 -7.48
CA GLU A 264 0.39 1.63 -6.38
C GLU A 264 1.07 2.29 -5.16
N LEU A 265 0.25 2.77 -4.24
CA LEU A 265 0.65 3.37 -2.97
C LEU A 265 0.04 2.57 -1.80
N ASN A 266 0.82 2.35 -0.75
CA ASN A 266 0.39 1.67 0.46
C ASN A 266 0.54 2.62 1.65
N THR A 267 -0.59 3.00 2.26
CA THR A 267 -0.63 4.01 3.34
C THR A 267 -0.63 3.41 4.75
N LEU A 268 -0.89 2.11 4.90
CA LEU A 268 -0.64 1.36 6.13
C LEU A 268 0.28 0.16 5.84
N PRO A 269 1.54 0.39 5.43
CA PRO A 269 2.47 -0.70 5.15
C PRO A 269 2.66 -1.60 6.39
N GLY A 270 2.78 -2.91 6.16
CA GLY A 270 3.09 -3.89 7.19
C GLY A 270 4.27 -3.49 8.07
N LEU A 271 4.15 -3.75 9.37
CA LEU A 271 5.20 -3.49 10.37
C LEU A 271 5.71 -4.77 11.03
N THR A 272 5.60 -5.91 10.35
CA THR A 272 6.16 -7.16 10.84
C THR A 272 7.69 -7.16 10.65
N SER A 273 8.38 -8.09 11.31
CA SER A 273 9.84 -8.28 11.16
C SER A 273 10.27 -8.57 9.71
N HIS A 274 9.35 -9.06 8.88
CA HIS A 274 9.60 -9.38 7.48
C HIS A 274 9.20 -8.26 6.52
N SER A 275 8.40 -7.28 6.96
CA SER A 275 7.92 -6.18 6.14
C SER A 275 9.05 -5.24 5.69
N LEU A 276 8.91 -4.68 4.48
CA LEU A 276 9.92 -3.81 3.89
C LEU A 276 10.04 -2.45 4.59
N PHE A 277 8.93 -1.94 5.13
CA PHE A 277 8.91 -0.61 5.72
C PHE A 277 9.79 -0.53 7.00
N PRO A 278 9.68 -1.44 7.99
CA PRO A 278 10.63 -1.52 9.09
C PRO A 278 12.07 -1.79 8.65
N LYS A 279 12.29 -2.65 7.64
CA LYS A 279 13.64 -2.95 7.12
C LYS A 279 14.31 -1.71 6.52
N ALA A 280 13.59 -0.96 5.70
CA ALA A 280 14.07 0.29 5.11
C ALA A 280 14.38 1.34 6.19
N CYS A 281 13.52 1.46 7.20
CA CYS A 281 13.76 2.32 8.37
C CYS A 281 15.04 1.93 9.09
N GLN A 282 15.24 0.64 9.40
CA GLN A 282 16.43 0.15 10.09
C GLN A 282 17.71 0.40 9.28
N GLN A 283 17.69 0.16 7.95
CA GLN A 283 18.82 0.50 7.08
C GLN A 283 19.11 2.00 7.03
N HIS A 284 18.12 2.83 7.33
CA HIS A 284 18.25 4.29 7.48
C HIS A 284 18.59 4.72 8.93
N GLY A 285 18.89 3.79 9.84
CA GLY A 285 19.22 4.08 11.23
C GLY A 285 18.02 4.42 12.12
N ILE A 286 16.80 4.08 11.68
CA ILE A 286 15.57 4.23 12.45
C ILE A 286 15.17 2.86 13.01
N GLU A 287 15.50 2.63 14.27
CA GLU A 287 15.09 1.42 14.99
C GLU A 287 13.57 1.35 15.18
N PHE A 288 13.04 0.13 15.33
CA PHE A 288 11.59 -0.11 15.36
C PHE A 288 10.85 0.69 16.45
N ASP A 289 11.43 0.81 17.64
CA ASP A 289 10.82 1.60 18.72
C ASP A 289 10.71 3.08 18.36
N LYS A 290 11.73 3.63 17.69
CA LYS A 290 11.69 5.00 17.18
C LYS A 290 10.66 5.13 16.07
N LEU A 291 10.56 4.14 15.18
CA LEU A 291 9.52 4.11 14.15
C LEU A 291 8.11 4.16 14.76
N VAL A 292 7.84 3.36 15.78
CA VAL A 292 6.54 3.39 16.48
C VAL A 292 6.25 4.77 17.07
N LEU A 293 7.24 5.44 17.66
CA LEU A 293 7.06 6.82 18.13
C LEU A 293 6.75 7.80 16.99
N ILE A 294 7.50 7.72 15.88
CA ILE A 294 7.28 8.57 14.70
C ILE A 294 5.85 8.40 14.15
N LEU A 295 5.40 7.15 13.96
CA LEU A 295 4.06 6.88 13.41
C LEU A 295 2.93 7.36 14.34
N ASN A 296 3.19 7.50 15.64
CA ASN A 296 2.25 8.04 16.59
C ASN A 296 2.37 9.56 16.79
N ASN A 297 3.22 10.25 16.02
CA ASN A 297 3.57 11.67 16.23
C ASN A 297 4.08 11.95 17.66
N LEU A 298 4.82 10.99 18.22
CA LEU A 298 5.41 11.04 19.56
C LEU A 298 6.94 11.16 19.52
N ASP A 299 7.56 11.28 18.35
CA ASP A 299 9.01 11.50 18.25
C ASP A 299 9.34 12.95 18.66
N PRO A 300 10.10 13.17 19.76
CA PRO A 300 10.45 14.51 20.23
C PRO A 300 11.23 15.32 19.19
N SER A 301 11.95 14.66 18.26
CA SER A 301 12.74 15.33 17.23
C SER A 301 11.90 16.00 16.15
N GLN A 302 10.60 15.70 16.04
CA GLN A 302 9.67 16.42 15.16
C GLN A 302 9.20 17.77 15.72
N TYR A 303 9.47 18.05 17.00
CA TYR A 303 9.05 19.27 17.70
C TYR A 303 10.21 20.22 18.04
N CYS A 304 11.42 19.94 17.55
CA CYS A 304 12.64 20.71 17.80
C CYS A 304 13.17 21.40 16.52
#